data_AF-A0A0D0GMT5-F1
#
_entry.id   AF-A0A0D0GMT5-F1
#
_cell.length_a   1.000
_cell.length_b   1.000
_cell.length_c   1.000
_cell.angle_alpha   90.00
_cell.angle_beta   90.00
_cell.angle_gamma   90.00
#
_symmetry.space_group_name_H-M   'P 1'
#
loop_
_entity.id
_entity.type
_entity.pdbx_description
1 polymer ?
#
loop_
_entity_poly.entity_id
_entity_poly.type
_entity_poly.pdbx_seq_one_letter_code
_entity_poly.pdbx_strand_id
1 'polypeptide(L)'
;MLVLSGVILIVLGIIAYQDFRYREVYWICFPLLAILFSIYKITTVGLSALLTDIIFTGGFLLLQFLILWLYFCIKYRKTVNLTNGYLGWGDILFLLAICFYLSPVNYIVFYVVSLVVSIVYALFTRLLSEKEELTIPLAGIQALIFALILIVERSARLNFYGDTSAYYNWLLH
;
A
#
# COMPACT_ATOMS: atom_id res chain seq x y z
N MET A 1 -18.58 9.71 -7.38
CA MET A 1 -18.13 8.75 -6.35
C MET A 1 -18.14 7.32 -6.85
N LEU A 2 -19.30 6.73 -7.21
CA LEU A 2 -19.35 5.34 -7.71
C LEU A 2 -18.47 5.06 -8.93
N VAL A 3 -18.52 5.93 -9.94
CA VAL A 3 -17.69 5.77 -11.16
C VAL A 3 -16.21 5.81 -10.81
N LEU A 4 -15.79 6.74 -9.95
CA LEU A 4 -14.39 6.90 -9.56
C LEU A 4 -13.87 5.68 -8.79
N SER A 5 -14.63 5.17 -7.82
CA SER A 5 -14.30 3.93 -7.11
C SER A 5 -14.24 2.73 -8.05
N GLY A 6 -15.14 2.65 -9.04
CA GLY A 6 -15.12 1.60 -10.07
C GLY A 6 -13.84 1.65 -10.91
N VAL A 7 -13.41 2.84 -11.34
CA VAL A 7 -12.16 3.02 -12.09
C VAL A 7 -10.95 2.62 -11.24
N ILE A 8 -10.92 3.02 -9.96
CA ILE A 8 -9.87 2.61 -9.01
C ILE A 8 -9.80 1.09 -8.89
N LEU A 9 -10.94 0.41 -8.72
CA LEU A 9 -10.98 -1.06 -8.63
C LEU A 9 -10.47 -1.75 -9.89
N ILE A 10 -10.77 -1.20 -11.07
CA ILE A 10 -10.24 -1.71 -12.35
C ILE A 10 -8.72 -1.56 -12.38
N VAL A 11 -8.18 -0.40 -12.02
CA VAL A 11 -6.72 -0.17 -11.98
C VAL A 11 -6.03 -1.10 -10.98
N LEU A 12 -6.60 -1.29 -9.79
CA LEU A 12 -6.09 -2.24 -8.80
C LEU A 12 -6.13 -3.69 -9.31
N GLY A 13 -7.19 -4.08 -10.00
CA GLY A 13 -7.31 -5.39 -10.65
C GLY A 13 -6.25 -5.59 -11.73
N ILE A 14 -5.95 -4.55 -12.53
CA ILE A 14 -4.88 -4.57 -13.53
C ILE A 14 -3.51 -4.74 -12.86
N ILE A 15 -3.23 -3.98 -11.79
CA ILE A 15 -1.98 -4.10 -11.01
C ILE A 15 -1.83 -5.51 -10.45
N ALA A 16 -2.87 -6.03 -9.81
CA ALA A 16 -2.86 -7.38 -9.27
C ALA A 16 -2.60 -8.42 -10.38
N TYR A 17 -3.35 -8.35 -11.48
CA TYR A 17 -3.17 -9.28 -12.60
C TYR A 17 -1.74 -9.24 -13.17
N GLN A 18 -1.20 -8.04 -13.39
CA GLN A 18 0.16 -7.87 -13.92
C GLN A 18 1.22 -8.42 -12.95
N ASP A 19 1.11 -8.10 -11.66
CA ASP A 19 2.07 -8.54 -10.64
C ASP A 19 2.03 -10.07 -10.42
N PHE A 20 0.84 -10.69 -10.46
CA PHE A 20 0.71 -12.14 -10.36
C PHE A 20 1.18 -12.88 -11.62
N ARG A 21 0.94 -12.33 -12.82
CA ARG A 21 1.22 -13.02 -14.09
C ARG A 21 2.64 -12.78 -14.59
N TYR A 22 3.10 -11.54 -14.57
CA TYR A 22 4.34 -11.09 -15.20
C TYR A 22 5.42 -10.69 -14.19
N ARG A 23 5.12 -10.64 -12.89
CA ARG A 23 6.02 -10.15 -11.83
C ARG A 23 6.53 -8.72 -12.05
N GLU A 24 5.84 -7.98 -12.90
CA GLU A 24 6.16 -6.62 -13.28
C GLU A 24 4.85 -5.86 -13.50
N VAL A 25 4.84 -4.58 -13.13
CA VAL A 25 3.69 -3.70 -13.29
C VAL A 25 4.15 -2.46 -14.03
N TYR A 26 3.36 -2.00 -15.00
CA TYR A 26 3.68 -0.75 -15.69
C TYR A 26 3.69 0.40 -14.69
N TRP A 27 4.81 1.11 -14.62
CA TRP A 27 5.02 2.20 -13.66
C TRP A 27 3.93 3.27 -13.73
N ILE A 28 3.35 3.52 -14.91
CA ILE A 28 2.26 4.48 -15.16
C ILE A 28 1.01 4.17 -14.30
N CYS A 29 0.78 2.91 -13.94
CA CYS A 29 -0.35 2.53 -13.10
C CYS A 29 -0.31 3.22 -11.72
N PHE A 30 0.88 3.46 -11.16
CA PHE A 30 1.01 4.02 -9.82
C PHE A 30 0.75 5.54 -9.76
N PRO A 31 1.32 6.40 -10.63
CA PRO A 31 0.91 7.80 -10.71
C PRO A 31 -0.57 7.96 -11.04
N LEU A 32 -1.11 7.13 -11.93
CA LEU A 32 -2.54 7.13 -12.23
C LEU A 32 -3.36 6.82 -10.96
N LEU A 33 -2.99 5.79 -10.22
CA LEU A 33 -3.65 5.41 -8.97
C LEU A 33 -3.56 6.53 -7.92
N ALA A 34 -2.40 7.16 -7.75
CA ALA A 34 -2.21 8.28 -6.82
C ALA A 34 -3.09 9.49 -7.17
N ILE A 35 -3.23 9.82 -8.46
CA ILE A 35 -4.13 10.88 -8.94
C ILE A 35 -5.59 10.52 -8.61
N LEU A 36 -6.01 9.30 -8.93
CA LEU A 36 -7.38 8.85 -8.65
C LEU A 36 -7.71 8.88 -7.15
N PHE A 37 -6.78 8.43 -6.30
CA PHE A 37 -6.91 8.52 -4.85
C PHE A 37 -6.97 9.96 -4.34
N SER A 38 -6.13 10.84 -4.88
CA SER A 38 -6.12 12.25 -4.51
C SER A 38 -7.44 12.93 -4.83
N ILE A 39 -7.95 12.74 -6.06
CA ILE A 39 -9.25 13.29 -6.47
C ILE A 39 -10.34 12.78 -5.55
N TYR A 40 -10.35 11.48 -5.28
CA TYR A 40 -11.37 10.87 -4.44
C TYR A 40 -11.34 11.40 -2.99
N LYS A 41 -10.16 11.50 -2.37
CA LYS A 41 -10.00 12.04 -1.01
C LYS A 41 -10.32 13.52 -0.91
N ILE A 42 -9.91 14.34 -1.89
CA ILE A 42 -10.25 15.77 -1.93
C ILE A 42 -11.76 15.95 -2.00
N THR A 43 -12.46 15.14 -2.80
CA THR A 43 -13.92 15.25 -2.93
C THR A 43 -14.72 14.73 -1.74
N THR A 44 -14.08 14.01 -0.80
CA THR A 44 -14.74 13.39 0.35
C THR A 44 -14.42 14.09 1.67
N VAL A 45 -13.15 14.42 1.91
CA VAL A 45 -12.67 15.01 3.19
C VAL A 45 -12.05 16.40 2.99
N GLY A 46 -11.61 16.72 1.77
CA GLY A 46 -11.02 18.01 1.42
C GLY A 46 -9.49 17.98 1.30
N LEU A 47 -8.94 19.07 0.77
CA LEU A 47 -7.51 19.19 0.43
C LEU A 47 -6.60 19.25 1.67
N SER A 48 -7.03 19.93 2.74
CA SER A 48 -6.24 20.08 3.96
C SER A 48 -5.98 18.74 4.65
N ALA A 49 -6.99 17.88 4.72
CA ALA A 49 -6.86 16.53 5.25
C ALA A 49 -5.91 15.67 4.40
N LEU A 50 -6.04 15.72 3.08
CA LEU A 50 -5.13 15.02 2.16
C LEU A 50 -3.66 15.41 2.40
N LEU A 51 -3.35 16.71 2.48
CA LEU A 51 -1.97 17.17 2.67
C LEU A 51 -1.40 16.72 4.02
N THR A 52 -2.21 16.79 5.08
CA THR A 52 -1.82 16.36 6.42
C THR A 52 -1.49 14.86 6.42
N ASP A 53 -2.37 14.04 5.83
CA ASP A 53 -2.18 12.59 5.80
C ASP A 53 -0.98 12.18 4.94
N ILE A 54 -0.75 12.84 3.80
CA ILE A 54 0.44 12.58 2.96
C ILE A 54 1.74 12.86 3.72
N ILE A 55 1.79 13.94 4.51
CA ILE A 55 2.98 14.27 5.30
C ILE A 55 3.25 13.17 6.34
N PHE A 56 2.24 12.74 7.08
CA PHE A 56 2.40 11.71 8.12
C PHE A 56 2.66 10.31 7.55
N THR A 57 1.87 9.87 6.57
CA THR A 57 2.03 8.55 5.93
C THR A 57 3.31 8.48 5.10
N GLY A 58 3.62 9.52 4.33
CA GLY A 58 4.86 9.63 3.57
C GLY A 58 6.08 9.71 4.48
N GLY A 59 6.02 10.48 5.56
CA GLY A 59 7.08 10.54 6.57
C GLY A 59 7.33 9.18 7.24
N PHE A 60 6.25 8.48 7.62
CA PHE A 60 6.33 7.11 8.14
C PHE A 60 6.99 6.15 7.14
N LEU A 61 6.56 6.18 5.87
CA LEU A 61 7.11 5.32 4.82
C LEU A 61 8.60 5.61 4.57
N LEU A 62 8.99 6.87 4.51
CA LEU A 62 10.39 7.28 4.35
C LEU A 62 11.25 6.82 5.53
N LEU A 63 10.76 7.01 6.76
CA LEU A 63 11.45 6.54 7.97
C LEU A 63 11.60 5.02 7.97
N GLN A 64 10.57 4.28 7.56
CA GLN A 64 10.62 2.83 7.44
C GLN A 64 11.68 2.38 6.44
N PHE A 65 11.72 2.99 5.24
CA PHE A 65 12.75 2.67 4.25
C PHE A 65 14.15 3.07 4.72
N LEU A 66 14.30 4.18 5.44
CA LEU A 66 15.57 4.60 6.02
C LEU A 66 16.09 3.58 7.03
N ILE A 67 15.23 3.10 7.94
CA ILE A 67 15.58 2.07 8.93
C ILE A 67 15.97 0.76 8.24
N LEU A 68 15.19 0.32 7.25
CA LEU A 68 15.51 -0.88 6.47
C LEU A 68 16.85 -0.74 5.76
N TRP A 69 17.07 0.39 5.09
CA TRP A 69 18.33 0.69 4.41
C TRP A 69 19.52 0.65 5.38
N LEU A 70 19.41 1.33 6.51
CA LEU A 70 20.44 1.32 7.57
C LEU A 70 20.72 -0.09 8.07
N TYR A 71 19.68 -0.90 8.31
CA TYR A 71 19.83 -2.29 8.73
C TYR A 71 20.64 -3.12 7.71
N PHE A 72 20.33 -3.01 6.42
CA PHE A 72 21.09 -3.70 5.37
C PHE A 72 22.53 -3.19 5.27
N CYS A 73 22.74 -1.88 5.36
CA CYS A 73 24.07 -1.28 5.36
C CYS A 73 24.94 -1.82 6.50
N ILE A 74 24.39 -1.92 7.72
CA ILE A 74 25.08 -2.46 8.89
C ILE A 74 25.35 -3.96 8.72
N LYS A 75 24.34 -4.73 8.30
CA LYS A 75 24.41 -6.19 8.18
C LYS A 75 25.41 -6.65 7.12
N TYR A 76 25.44 -6.00 5.97
CA TYR A 76 26.29 -6.39 4.84
C TYR A 76 27.57 -5.55 4.72
N ARG A 77 27.77 -4.56 5.61
CA ARG A 77 28.92 -3.62 5.63
C ARG A 77 29.20 -2.94 4.28
N LYS A 78 28.18 -2.80 3.44
CA LYS A 78 28.23 -2.17 2.12
C LYS A 78 26.96 -1.35 1.91
N THR A 79 27.03 -0.33 1.07
CA THR A 79 25.82 0.37 0.62
C THR A 79 25.00 -0.59 -0.24
N VAL A 80 23.89 -1.08 0.32
CA VAL A 80 22.98 -1.97 -0.39
C VAL A 80 21.90 -1.14 -1.05
N ASN A 81 21.69 -1.37 -2.34
CA ASN A 81 20.55 -0.81 -3.03
C ASN A 81 19.34 -1.71 -2.76
N LEU A 82 18.36 -1.21 -1.98
CA LEU A 82 17.17 -1.98 -1.56
C LEU A 82 16.38 -2.53 -2.76
N THR A 83 16.39 -1.80 -3.87
CA THR A 83 15.67 -2.17 -5.10
C THR A 83 16.38 -3.21 -5.95
N ASN A 84 17.68 -3.43 -5.75
CA ASN A 84 18.45 -4.45 -6.44
C ASN A 84 18.51 -5.74 -5.60
N GLY A 85 17.38 -6.44 -5.52
CA GLY A 85 17.32 -7.81 -5.02
C GLY A 85 16.47 -8.07 -3.76
N TYR A 86 15.91 -7.03 -3.12
CA TYR A 86 15.09 -7.21 -1.90
C TYR A 86 13.66 -6.69 -2.02
N LEU A 87 13.44 -5.54 -2.69
CA LEU A 87 12.12 -4.95 -2.89
C LEU A 87 11.94 -4.49 -4.34
N GLY A 88 10.81 -4.81 -4.96
CA GLY A 88 10.50 -4.34 -6.30
C GLY A 88 10.17 -2.85 -6.31
N TRP A 89 10.48 -2.16 -7.42
CA TRP A 89 10.00 -0.78 -7.61
C TRP A 89 8.47 -0.68 -7.56
N GLY A 90 7.76 -1.71 -8.04
CA GLY A 90 6.30 -1.78 -7.97
C GLY A 90 5.78 -1.70 -6.54
N ASP A 91 6.41 -2.40 -5.60
CA ASP A 91 6.02 -2.42 -4.19
C ASP A 91 6.14 -1.05 -3.54
N ILE A 92 7.28 -0.38 -3.78
CA ILE A 92 7.56 0.96 -3.25
C ILE A 92 6.56 1.97 -3.83
N LEU A 93 6.33 1.92 -5.14
CA LEU A 93 5.40 2.83 -5.82
C LEU A 93 3.95 2.58 -5.40
N PHE A 94 3.57 1.33 -5.14
CA PHE A 94 2.24 1.00 -4.63
C PHE A 94 2.03 1.56 -3.22
N LEU A 95 2.97 1.33 -2.31
CA LEU A 95 2.92 1.88 -0.95
C LEU A 95 2.91 3.40 -0.94
N LEU A 96 3.64 4.05 -1.86
CA LEU A 96 3.62 5.49 -2.05
C LEU A 96 2.25 5.98 -2.56
N ALA A 97 1.63 5.25 -3.49
CA ALA A 97 0.31 5.62 -4.01
C ALA A 97 -0.76 5.57 -2.91
N ILE A 98 -0.72 4.59 -2.01
CA ILE A 98 -1.71 4.47 -0.92
C ILE A 98 -1.65 5.65 0.07
N CYS A 99 -0.52 6.35 0.21
CA CYS A 99 -0.41 7.55 1.04
C CYS A 99 -1.43 8.63 0.65
N PHE A 100 -1.86 8.67 -0.61
CA PHE A 100 -2.86 9.62 -1.11
C PHE A 100 -4.30 9.26 -0.73
N TYR A 101 -4.52 8.10 -0.13
CA TYR A 101 -5.84 7.60 0.24
C TYR A 101 -6.01 7.44 1.75
N LEU A 102 -5.19 6.61 2.41
CA LEU A 102 -5.42 6.21 3.80
C LEU A 102 -5.03 7.33 4.78
N SER A 103 -5.67 7.33 5.95
CA SER A 103 -5.20 8.07 7.12
C SER A 103 -3.96 7.40 7.73
N PRO A 104 -3.17 8.08 8.58
CA PRO A 104 -1.94 7.53 9.15
C PRO A 104 -2.12 6.21 9.88
N VAL A 105 -3.16 6.08 10.71
CA VAL A 105 -3.40 4.85 11.48
C VAL A 105 -3.80 3.71 10.54
N ASN A 106 -4.74 3.98 9.63
CA ASN A 106 -5.21 2.97 8.69
C ASN A 106 -4.11 2.55 7.71
N TYR A 107 -3.19 3.45 7.36
CA TYR A 107 -2.01 3.14 6.57
C TYR A 107 -1.09 2.14 7.28
N ILE A 108 -0.79 2.37 8.57
CA ILE A 108 0.05 1.46 9.36
C ILE A 108 -0.61 0.09 9.48
N VAL A 109 -1.90 0.05 9.81
CA VAL A 109 -2.65 -1.21 9.93
C VAL A 109 -2.65 -1.97 8.59
N PHE A 110 -2.97 -1.27 7.49
CA PHE A 110 -2.93 -1.84 6.15
C PHE A 110 -1.54 -2.40 5.82
N TYR A 111 -0.49 -1.62 6.06
CA TYR A 111 0.89 -2.00 5.79
C TYR A 111 1.26 -3.30 6.52
N VAL A 112 1.05 -3.35 7.84
CA VAL A 112 1.38 -4.53 8.66
C VAL A 112 0.57 -5.75 8.24
N VAL A 113 -0.75 -5.61 8.10
CA VAL A 113 -1.62 -6.73 7.71
C VAL A 113 -1.23 -7.25 6.34
N SER A 114 -0.95 -6.36 5.38
CA SER A 114 -0.58 -6.77 4.04
C SER A 114 0.76 -7.51 3.98
N LEU A 115 1.74 -7.11 4.79
CA LEU A 115 3.00 -7.83 4.92
C LEU A 115 2.81 -9.22 5.53
N VAL A 116 2.00 -9.33 6.59
CA VAL A 116 1.69 -10.63 7.21
C VAL A 116 1.02 -11.56 6.21
N VAL A 117 0.00 -11.08 5.48
CA VAL A 117 -0.67 -11.88 4.43
C VAL A 117 0.31 -12.30 3.34
N SER A 118 1.23 -11.43 2.95
CA SER A 118 2.23 -11.73 1.92
C SER A 118 3.24 -12.78 2.38
N ILE A 119 3.64 -12.76 3.64
CA ILE A 119 4.48 -13.81 4.25
C ILE A 119 3.73 -15.13 4.30
N VAL A 120 2.46 -15.13 4.74
CA VAL A 120 1.63 -16.35 4.77
C VAL A 120 1.49 -16.94 3.36
N TYR A 121 1.23 -16.09 2.36
CA TYR A 121 1.18 -16.51 0.95
C TYR A 121 2.51 -17.11 0.48
N ALA A 122 3.64 -16.47 0.82
CA ALA A 122 4.97 -16.96 0.47
C ALA A 122 5.27 -18.32 1.12
N LEU A 123 4.90 -18.52 2.38
CA LEU A 123 5.05 -19.81 3.07
C LEU A 123 4.19 -20.89 2.43
N PHE A 124 2.91 -20.58 2.12
CA PHE A 124 1.99 -21.53 1.52
C PHE A 124 2.43 -21.96 0.11
N THR A 125 2.87 -21.02 -0.72
CA THR A 125 3.38 -21.31 -2.06
C THR A 125 4.68 -22.13 -2.02
N ARG A 126 5.58 -21.85 -1.07
CA ARG A 126 6.80 -22.63 -0.87
C ARG A 126 6.52 -24.07 -0.42
N LEU A 127 5.48 -24.29 0.38
CA LEU A 127 5.07 -25.65 0.79
C LEU A 127 4.49 -26.46 -0.37
N LEU A 128 3.88 -25.79 -1.36
CA LEU A 128 3.22 -26.44 -2.50
C LEU A 128 4.09 -26.55 -3.76
N SER A 129 5.21 -25.85 -3.83
CA SER A 129 6.07 -25.81 -5.02
C SER A 129 7.54 -25.95 -4.63
N GLU A 130 8.22 -26.97 -5.17
CA GLU A 130 9.66 -27.21 -4.99
C GLU A 130 10.56 -26.23 -5.77
N LYS A 131 9.99 -25.21 -6.42
CA LYS A 131 10.77 -24.24 -7.20
C LYS A 131 11.40 -23.18 -6.29
N GLU A 132 12.72 -23.10 -6.31
CA GLU A 132 13.53 -22.25 -5.41
C GLU A 132 13.40 -20.72 -5.66
N GLU A 133 12.95 -20.29 -6.84
CA GLU A 133 12.97 -18.87 -7.24
C GLU A 133 11.56 -18.26 -7.41
N LEU A 134 10.70 -18.39 -6.40
CA LEU A 134 9.41 -17.69 -6.39
C LEU A 134 9.59 -16.28 -5.80
N THR A 135 9.73 -15.28 -6.67
CA THR A 135 9.54 -13.87 -6.27
C THR A 135 8.10 -13.66 -5.80
N ILE A 136 7.95 -13.01 -4.64
CA ILE A 136 6.66 -12.79 -3.98
C ILE A 136 5.98 -11.57 -4.64
N PRO A 137 4.76 -11.70 -5.18
CA PRO A 137 4.00 -10.59 -5.76
C PRO A 137 3.39 -9.70 -4.66
N LEU A 138 4.23 -8.88 -4.00
CA LEU A 138 3.81 -8.07 -2.87
C LEU A 138 2.80 -7.00 -3.30
N ALA A 139 3.11 -6.20 -4.32
CA ALA A 139 2.22 -5.18 -4.87
C ALA A 139 0.85 -5.75 -5.28
N GLY A 140 0.81 -6.94 -5.86
CA GLY A 140 -0.42 -7.61 -6.27
C GLY A 140 -1.28 -8.07 -5.10
N ILE A 141 -0.66 -8.65 -4.07
CA ILE A 141 -1.37 -9.00 -2.82
C ILE A 141 -1.91 -7.73 -2.15
N GLN A 142 -1.08 -6.70 -2.05
CA GLN A 142 -1.47 -5.42 -1.48
C GLN A 142 -2.62 -4.76 -2.27
N ALA A 143 -2.60 -4.82 -3.60
CA ALA A 143 -3.67 -4.34 -4.46
C ALA A 143 -4.99 -5.10 -4.24
N LEU A 144 -4.95 -6.42 -4.08
CA LEU A 144 -6.13 -7.23 -3.79
C LEU A 144 -6.72 -6.92 -2.40
N ILE A 145 -5.88 -6.83 -1.37
CA ILE A 145 -6.32 -6.46 -0.02
C ILE A 145 -6.97 -5.08 -0.05
N PHE A 146 -6.35 -4.12 -0.73
CA PHE A 146 -6.88 -2.76 -0.81
C PHE A 146 -8.19 -2.69 -1.61
N ALA A 147 -8.31 -3.47 -2.69
CA ALA A 147 -9.56 -3.61 -3.43
C ALA A 147 -10.68 -4.20 -2.56
N LEU A 148 -10.38 -5.20 -1.72
CA LEU A 148 -11.34 -5.74 -0.74
C LEU A 148 -11.75 -4.68 0.28
N ILE A 149 -10.82 -3.91 0.82
CA ILE A 149 -11.12 -2.81 1.76
C ILE A 149 -12.08 -1.81 1.10
N LEU A 150 -11.81 -1.41 -0.14
CA LEU A 150 -12.68 -0.51 -0.92
C LEU A 150 -14.11 -1.05 -1.11
N ILE A 151 -14.24 -2.35 -1.40
CA ILE A 151 -15.55 -2.99 -1.58
C ILE A 151 -16.30 -3.05 -0.24
N VAL A 152 -15.61 -3.42 0.85
CA VAL A 152 -16.19 -3.51 2.19
C VAL A 152 -16.59 -2.13 2.70
N GLU A 153 -15.71 -1.14 2.57
CA GLU A 153 -15.97 0.27 2.89
C GLU A 153 -17.27 0.75 2.25
N ARG A 154 -17.42 0.46 0.95
CA ARG A 154 -18.59 0.89 0.18
C ARG A 154 -19.88 0.19 0.61
N SER A 155 -19.77 -1.10 0.95
CA SER A 155 -20.91 -1.94 1.32
C SER A 155 -21.38 -1.68 2.75
N ALA A 156 -20.44 -1.51 3.68
CA ALA A 156 -20.68 -1.32 5.11
C ALA A 156 -20.78 0.16 5.55
N ARG A 157 -20.57 1.12 4.63
CA ARG A 157 -20.49 2.57 4.92
C ARG A 157 -19.49 2.91 6.03
N LEU A 158 -18.38 2.18 6.07
CA LEU A 158 -17.26 2.50 6.96
C LEU A 158 -16.49 3.71 6.39
N ASN A 159 -15.79 4.45 7.24
CA ASN A 159 -14.97 5.60 6.82
C ASN A 159 -13.50 5.30 7.14
N PHE A 160 -12.69 4.98 6.13
CA PHE A 160 -11.26 4.69 6.32
C PHE A 160 -10.34 5.90 6.06
N TYR A 161 -10.90 7.05 5.64
CA TYR A 161 -10.14 8.30 5.42
C TYR A 161 -10.15 9.25 6.62
N GLY A 162 -11.04 9.02 7.59
CA GLY A 162 -11.25 9.90 8.73
C GLY A 162 -10.85 9.20 10.02
N ASP A 163 -9.73 9.64 10.60
CA ASP A 163 -9.30 9.25 11.95
C ASP A 163 -10.16 9.91 13.06
N THR A 164 -11.23 10.61 12.68
CA THR A 164 -11.99 11.56 13.51
C THR A 164 -12.77 10.95 14.67
N SER A 165 -13.09 9.65 14.68
CA SER A 165 -13.80 9.04 15.83
C SER A 165 -12.85 8.55 16.94
N ALA A 166 -11.60 8.23 16.62
CA ALA A 166 -10.64 7.69 17.58
C ALA A 166 -9.79 8.79 18.25
N TYR A 167 -9.34 9.79 17.48
CA TYR A 167 -8.46 10.83 18.01
C TYR A 167 -9.18 11.83 18.94
N TYR A 168 -10.45 12.17 18.67
CA TYR A 168 -11.20 13.10 19.51
C TYR A 168 -11.57 12.52 20.87
N ASN A 169 -11.81 11.21 20.97
CA ASN A 169 -12.12 10.56 22.24
C ASN A 169 -10.89 10.35 23.13
N TRP A 170 -9.68 10.31 22.55
CA TRP A 170 -8.43 10.13 23.30
C TRP A 170 -7.87 11.44 23.87
N LEU A 171 -8.23 12.59 23.31
CA LEU A 171 -7.79 13.93 23.78
C LEU A 171 -8.73 14.57 24.81
N LEU A 172 -9.89 13.97 25.07
CA LEU A 172 -10.91 14.47 26.01
C LEU A 172 -11.02 13.63 27.29
N HIS A 173 -10.08 12.71 27.54
CA HIS A 173 -9.97 11.92 28.77
C HIS A 173 -8.60 12.04 29.41
#